data_AF-A0A353DAR8-F1
#
_entry.id   AF-A0A353DAR8-F1
#
_cell.length_a   1.000
_cell.length_b   1.000
_cell.length_c   1.000
_cell.angle_alpha   90.00
_cell.angle_beta   90.00
_cell.angle_gamma   90.00
#
_symmetry.space_group_name_H-M   'P 1'
#
loop_
_entity.id
_entity.type
_entity.pdbx_description
1 polymer ?
#
loop_
_entity_poly.entity_id
_entity_poly.type
_entity_poly.pdbx_seq_one_letter_code
_entity_poly.pdbx_strand_id
1 'polypeptide(L)'
;MKARPLLKWAGILCAFAAVSVFCIEAGGANETKGSAERPDVIRIETMAAYGKLELPPVAFPHDKHSDAVKKAGKDCTACHKEENGKLSLKFMRVKDGGAAALKSAYHDNCLACHKQTAAKGQKAGPQDGECRACHNPKAPAGTQLDMGFTNVLHYRHSGSKDIASPSGDKDNCGRCHHEYDKAAKKTLWAKGKEGTCRYCHLDAPKQDQTLGVEVKSFRQAAHNDCVLCHQSMEAKKIASGPVRCAGCHGTEAQKAIKDNNKKALEKVGELPRMKRNQPDAAVISVNVDKAAVAEGAKIYAMRPVPFDHKTHEQQNDTCRACHHKSLDSCTKCHTTQGTKDSNFVTLEQAMHRMETQRSCAGCHQTRQAEPKCAGCHKASDKVKKPEPQTCAKCHAEPVAGMPALDPAALSTMKIEEEKTLAEPYLSARKMEAQIYAQDDIPEKVMIKGLVDEYEPSELPHRKIVMTLLKNMKDDKLAGFFHSDQGTVCRGCHHNSPVSKTPPSCASCHAKPFSAKEPARPGLKAAYHDQCMGCHKAMKLEKPVATDCNNGCHKPRKK
;
A
#
# COMPACT_ATOMS: atom_id res chain seq x y z
N MET A 1 -59.34 61.74 20.86
CA MET A 1 -59.49 60.75 19.78
C MET A 1 -58.25 60.87 18.89
N LYS A 2 -57.18 60.07 19.08
CA LYS A 2 -56.97 58.68 18.62
C LYS A 2 -57.18 58.50 17.11
N ALA A 3 -56.14 58.75 16.33
CA ALA A 3 -55.61 57.88 15.27
C ALA A 3 -54.34 58.56 14.71
N ARG A 4 -53.20 57.93 14.46
CA ARG A 4 -52.81 56.53 14.58
C ARG A 4 -51.26 56.49 14.56
N PRO A 5 -50.59 55.81 15.51
CA PRO A 5 -49.13 55.74 15.62
C PRO A 5 -48.52 54.61 14.76
N LEU A 6 -49.15 54.28 13.63
CA LEU A 6 -48.81 53.08 12.84
C LEU A 6 -47.66 53.31 11.85
N LEU A 7 -47.42 54.54 11.39
CA LEU A 7 -46.33 54.81 10.44
C LEU A 7 -44.93 54.82 11.08
N LYS A 8 -44.81 55.21 12.35
CA LYS A 8 -43.50 55.24 13.03
C LYS A 8 -42.96 53.84 13.33
N TRP A 9 -43.84 52.87 13.59
CA TRP A 9 -43.43 51.48 13.80
C TRP A 9 -43.16 50.72 12.51
N ALA A 10 -43.83 51.06 11.41
CA ALA A 10 -43.55 50.48 10.09
C ALA A 10 -42.15 50.87 9.58
N GLY A 11 -41.72 52.13 9.77
CA GLY A 11 -40.37 52.57 9.40
C GLY A 11 -39.25 51.90 10.20
N ILE A 12 -39.50 51.63 11.49
CA ILE A 12 -38.53 50.94 12.37
C ILE A 12 -38.46 49.44 12.01
N LEU A 13 -39.59 48.79 11.69
CA LEU A 13 -39.60 47.40 11.24
C LEU A 13 -38.93 47.20 9.87
N CYS A 14 -39.08 48.14 8.92
CA CYS A 14 -38.36 48.09 7.65
C CYS A 14 -36.84 48.31 7.81
N ALA A 15 -36.42 49.17 8.75
CA ALA A 15 -35.00 49.36 9.06
C ALA A 15 -34.38 48.13 9.75
N PHE A 16 -35.11 47.47 10.66
CA PHE A 16 -34.65 46.21 11.27
C PHE A 16 -34.66 45.03 10.28
N ALA A 17 -35.60 44.97 9.32
CA ALA A 17 -35.60 43.97 8.25
C ALA A 17 -34.42 44.17 7.28
N ALA A 18 -34.08 45.41 6.94
CA ALA A 18 -32.91 45.70 6.08
C ALA A 18 -31.57 45.41 6.79
N VAL A 19 -31.47 45.68 8.10
CA VAL A 19 -30.26 45.34 8.89
C VAL A 19 -30.17 43.84 9.15
N SER A 20 -31.28 43.12 9.29
CA SER A 20 -31.25 41.66 9.40
C SER A 20 -30.97 40.95 8.07
N VAL A 21 -31.36 41.52 6.92
CA VAL A 21 -30.94 40.99 5.60
C VAL A 21 -29.46 41.29 5.31
N PHE A 22 -28.91 42.43 5.74
CA PHE A 22 -27.47 42.72 5.61
C PHE A 22 -26.58 42.05 6.67
N CYS A 23 -27.13 41.57 7.78
CA CYS A 23 -26.39 40.81 8.80
C CYS A 23 -26.52 39.28 8.65
N ILE A 24 -27.27 38.77 7.67
CA ILE A 24 -27.34 37.32 7.37
C ILE A 24 -26.28 36.88 6.33
N GLU A 25 -25.63 37.79 5.61
CA GLU A 25 -24.53 37.46 4.69
C GLU A 25 -23.10 37.62 5.26
N ALA A 26 -22.95 37.97 6.54
CA ALA A 26 -21.67 37.90 7.25
C ALA A 26 -21.53 36.62 8.11
N GLY A 27 -22.51 35.72 8.06
CA GLY A 27 -22.43 34.35 8.56
C GLY A 27 -21.93 33.38 7.49
N GLY A 28 -20.94 33.81 6.69
CA GLY A 28 -20.26 32.95 5.74
C GLY A 28 -19.76 31.72 6.49
N ALA A 29 -20.33 30.57 6.13
CA ALA A 29 -20.04 29.24 6.61
C ALA A 29 -18.72 29.18 7.39
N ASN A 30 -18.82 29.11 8.73
CA ASN A 30 -17.92 28.21 9.43
C ASN A 30 -18.28 26.83 8.88
N GLU A 31 -17.75 26.51 7.69
CA GLU A 31 -17.16 25.21 7.49
C GLU A 31 -16.45 24.94 8.81
N THR A 32 -16.95 23.95 9.55
CA THR A 32 -16.09 23.23 10.47
C THR A 32 -14.91 22.80 9.62
N LYS A 33 -13.89 23.66 9.51
CA LYS A 33 -12.57 23.31 9.06
C LYS A 33 -12.23 22.16 9.98
N GLY A 34 -12.42 20.93 9.48
CA GLY A 34 -11.93 19.74 10.14
C GLY A 34 -10.53 20.09 10.59
N SER A 35 -10.27 19.91 11.89
CA SER A 35 -9.02 20.28 12.56
C SER A 35 -7.87 20.24 11.54
N ALA A 36 -7.37 21.41 11.13
CA ALA A 36 -6.42 21.49 10.03
C ALA A 36 -5.31 20.46 10.27
N GLU A 37 -5.11 19.56 9.31
CA GLU A 37 -4.15 18.44 9.45
C GLU A 37 -2.80 19.00 9.94
N ARG A 38 -2.27 18.44 11.04
CA ARG A 38 -1.02 18.89 11.66
C ARG A 38 0.07 17.81 11.58
N PRO A 39 0.66 17.58 10.40
CA PRO A 39 1.77 16.65 10.25
C PRO A 39 3.06 17.14 10.93
N ASP A 40 3.08 18.39 11.39
CA ASP A 40 4.24 19.04 11.99
C ASP A 40 4.30 18.95 13.52
N VAL A 41 3.30 18.37 14.18
CA VAL A 41 3.27 18.31 15.64
C VAL A 41 4.14 17.17 16.16
N ILE A 42 5.24 17.53 16.82
CA ILE A 42 6.12 16.62 17.54
C ILE A 42 5.66 16.55 19.00
N ARG A 43 5.36 15.35 19.50
CA ARG A 43 5.17 15.14 20.94
C ARG A 43 6.53 15.01 21.62
N ILE A 44 6.90 16.00 22.42
CA ILE A 44 8.15 16.00 23.20
C ILE A 44 7.90 15.25 24.50
N GLU A 45 8.37 14.01 24.55
CA GLU A 45 8.25 13.11 25.70
C GLU A 45 9.57 12.43 26.06
N THR A 46 10.71 12.96 25.60
CA THR A 46 12.05 12.37 25.78
C THR A 46 12.41 12.12 27.26
N MET A 47 11.81 12.86 28.19
CA MET A 47 12.03 12.67 29.62
C MET A 47 11.39 11.38 30.17
N ALA A 48 10.46 10.75 29.44
CA ALA A 48 9.82 9.51 29.86
C ALA A 48 10.81 8.34 29.98
N ALA A 49 11.98 8.45 29.34
CA ALA A 49 13.07 7.48 29.50
C ALA A 49 13.68 7.46 30.91
N TYR A 50 13.46 8.48 31.74
CA TYR A 50 13.98 8.58 33.10
C TYR A 50 12.93 8.31 34.18
N GLY A 51 11.69 7.97 33.80
CA GLY A 51 10.60 7.70 34.72
C GLY A 51 9.28 8.33 34.30
N LYS A 52 8.27 8.24 35.17
CA LYS A 52 6.93 8.79 34.94
C LYS A 52 7.01 10.32 34.82
N LEU A 53 6.39 10.87 33.77
CA LEU A 53 6.31 12.31 33.57
C LEU A 53 5.39 12.98 34.61
N GLU A 54 5.84 14.08 35.20
CA GLU A 54 5.08 14.91 36.15
C GLU A 54 3.97 15.72 35.45
N LEU A 55 4.22 16.13 34.20
CA LEU A 55 3.32 16.93 33.38
C LEU A 55 3.07 16.26 32.02
N PRO A 56 1.96 16.57 31.33
CA PRO A 56 1.70 16.07 29.98
C PRO A 56 2.85 16.37 29.00
N PRO A 57 3.14 15.50 28.01
CA PRO A 57 4.08 15.79 26.94
C PRO A 57 3.78 17.10 26.22
N VAL A 58 4.82 17.81 25.79
CA VAL A 58 4.66 19.09 25.07
C VAL A 58 4.36 18.81 23.59
N ALA A 59 3.28 19.38 23.06
CA ALA A 59 2.99 19.34 21.63
C ALA A 59 3.70 20.50 20.92
N PHE A 60 4.73 20.19 20.13
CA PHE A 60 5.58 21.15 19.47
C PHE A 60 5.29 21.22 17.95
N PRO A 61 4.60 22.28 17.46
CA PRO A 61 4.33 22.45 16.05
C PRO A 61 5.59 22.91 15.27
N HIS A 62 6.33 21.97 14.69
CA HIS A 62 7.66 22.21 14.13
C HIS A 62 7.66 23.14 12.91
N ASP A 63 6.70 23.01 12.00
CA ASP A 63 6.61 23.84 10.79
C ASP A 63 6.28 25.29 11.16
N LYS A 64 5.41 25.49 12.15
CA LYS A 64 5.11 26.82 12.71
C LYS A 64 6.36 27.49 13.29
N HIS A 65 7.19 26.75 14.02
CA HIS A 65 8.44 27.30 14.57
C HIS A 65 9.45 27.60 13.46
N SER A 66 9.65 26.69 12.52
CA SER A 66 10.60 26.89 11.42
C SER A 66 10.18 28.02 10.48
N ASP A 67 8.89 28.31 10.32
CA ASP A 67 8.41 29.51 9.62
C ASP A 67 8.75 30.81 10.38
N ALA A 68 8.52 30.84 11.69
CA ALA A 68 8.83 32.00 12.52
C ALA A 68 10.34 32.28 12.56
N VAL A 69 11.16 31.23 12.71
CA VAL A 69 12.63 31.31 12.72
C VAL A 69 13.15 31.82 11.37
N LYS A 70 12.63 31.29 10.25
CA LYS A 70 12.99 31.77 8.90
C LYS A 70 12.63 33.23 8.69
N LYS A 71 11.43 33.67 9.12
CA LYS A 71 11.02 35.09 9.07
C LYS A 71 11.90 36.01 9.90
N ALA A 72 12.54 35.49 10.95
CA ALA A 72 13.49 36.20 11.77
C ALA A 72 14.93 36.19 11.20
N GLY A 73 15.14 35.69 9.97
CA GLY A 73 16.46 35.62 9.34
C GLY A 73 17.39 34.57 9.95
N LYS A 74 16.84 33.61 10.69
CA LYS A 74 17.58 32.49 11.31
C LYS A 74 17.30 31.19 10.56
N ASP A 75 18.11 30.17 10.83
CA ASP A 75 17.99 28.84 10.22
C ASP A 75 17.86 27.73 11.28
N CYS A 76 18.06 26.48 10.85
CA CYS A 76 17.99 25.29 11.70
C CYS A 76 18.93 25.35 12.92
N THR A 77 20.08 26.04 12.80
CA THR A 77 21.08 26.14 13.87
C THR A 77 20.57 26.91 15.09
N ALA A 78 19.48 27.66 14.95
CA ALA A 78 18.79 28.31 16.06
C ALA A 78 18.23 27.30 17.09
N CYS A 79 18.03 26.04 16.72
CA CYS A 79 17.46 25.01 17.58
C CYS A 79 18.22 23.67 17.53
N HIS A 80 19.08 23.46 16.53
CA HIS A 80 19.80 22.21 16.31
C HIS A 80 21.31 22.47 16.33
N LYS A 81 22.03 21.75 17.21
CA LYS A 81 23.49 21.87 17.30
C LYS A 81 24.15 21.08 16.18
N GLU A 82 25.28 21.57 15.70
CA GLU A 82 26.13 20.85 14.76
C GLU A 82 27.18 20.01 15.49
N GLU A 83 27.46 18.83 14.95
CA GLU A 83 28.55 17.95 15.36
C GLU A 83 29.17 17.35 14.10
N ASN A 84 30.49 17.53 13.90
CA ASN A 84 31.21 17.05 12.72
C ASN A 84 30.59 17.48 11.38
N GLY A 85 30.13 18.74 11.29
CA GLY A 85 29.49 19.29 10.09
C GLY A 85 28.09 18.73 9.80
N LYS A 86 27.47 18.03 10.75
CA LYS A 86 26.09 17.50 10.63
C LYS A 86 25.22 18.07 11.74
N LEU A 87 24.00 18.47 11.39
CA LEU A 87 23.00 18.89 12.36
C LEU A 87 22.50 17.70 13.19
N SER A 88 22.50 17.85 14.50
CA SER A 88 21.80 16.98 15.43
C SER A 88 20.30 17.27 15.36
N LEU A 89 19.49 16.24 15.14
CA LEU A 89 18.03 16.34 15.20
C LEU A 89 17.48 16.57 16.62
N LYS A 90 18.34 16.52 17.65
CA LYS A 90 17.94 16.82 19.02
C LYS A 90 17.92 18.33 19.25
N PHE A 91 16.93 18.79 20.00
CA PHE A 91 16.80 20.21 20.36
C PHE A 91 17.95 20.65 21.29
N MET A 92 18.75 21.59 20.81
CA MET A 92 19.85 22.28 21.51
C MET A 92 20.93 21.37 22.14
N ARG A 93 21.12 20.16 21.59
CA ARG A 93 22.09 19.17 22.10
C ARG A 93 22.52 18.16 21.04
N VAL A 94 23.63 17.46 21.30
CA VAL A 94 24.15 16.36 20.46
C VAL A 94 23.90 14.99 21.10
N LYS A 95 23.91 14.92 22.43
CA LYS A 95 23.58 13.73 23.23
C LYS A 95 22.60 14.08 24.35
N ASP A 96 21.84 13.11 24.82
CA ASP A 96 21.01 13.28 26.00
C ASP A 96 21.89 13.18 27.26
N GLY A 97 21.64 14.06 28.24
CA GLY A 97 22.32 14.07 29.54
C GLY A 97 21.50 13.36 30.61
N GLY A 98 21.65 13.77 31.87
CA GLY A 98 20.73 13.35 32.95
C GLY A 98 19.36 14.04 32.84
N ALA A 99 18.36 13.53 33.58
CA ALA A 99 16.99 14.05 33.57
C ALA A 99 16.92 15.57 33.88
N ALA A 100 17.66 16.04 34.89
CA ALA A 100 17.71 17.45 35.26
C ALA A 100 18.29 18.32 34.13
N ALA A 101 19.41 17.90 33.55
CA ALA A 101 20.03 18.61 32.44
C ALA A 101 19.12 18.68 31.21
N LEU A 102 18.35 17.62 30.94
CA LEU A 102 17.38 17.60 29.84
C LEU A 102 16.20 18.55 30.10
N LYS A 103 15.68 18.59 31.34
CA LYS A 103 14.63 19.53 31.75
C LYS A 103 15.09 20.98 31.56
N SER A 104 16.27 21.32 32.08
CA SER A 104 16.88 22.65 31.92
C SER A 104 17.10 22.99 30.43
N ALA A 105 17.63 22.06 29.64
CA ALA A 105 17.85 22.29 28.22
C ALA A 105 16.57 22.65 27.46
N TYR A 106 15.41 22.06 27.80
CA TYR A 106 14.14 22.49 27.20
C TYR A 106 13.68 23.84 27.73
N HIS A 107 13.57 24.02 29.04
CA HIS A 107 13.01 25.25 29.61
C HIS A 107 13.87 26.47 29.28
N ASP A 108 15.18 26.39 29.48
CA ASP A 108 16.08 27.52 29.29
C ASP A 108 16.05 28.01 27.84
N ASN A 109 16.14 27.10 26.87
CA ASN A 109 16.20 27.47 25.45
C ASN A 109 14.84 27.85 24.87
N CYS A 110 13.76 27.14 25.23
CA CYS A 110 12.42 27.48 24.76
C CYS A 110 11.97 28.84 25.30
N LEU A 111 12.08 29.04 26.62
CA LEU A 111 11.63 30.27 27.28
C LEU A 111 12.52 31.46 26.91
N ALA A 112 13.84 31.28 26.75
CA ALA A 112 14.71 32.37 26.32
C ALA A 112 14.29 32.95 24.97
N CYS A 113 14.00 32.09 23.97
CA CYS A 113 13.54 32.54 22.66
C CYS A 113 12.18 33.24 22.77
N HIS A 114 11.21 32.63 23.47
CA HIS A 114 9.89 33.23 23.65
C HIS A 114 9.93 34.58 24.35
N LYS A 115 10.75 34.73 25.40
CA LYS A 115 10.93 35.99 26.12
C LYS A 115 11.55 37.07 25.23
N GLN A 116 12.58 36.74 24.46
CA GLN A 116 13.22 37.67 23.53
C GLN A 116 12.27 38.11 22.41
N THR A 117 11.47 37.20 21.86
CA THR A 117 10.46 37.53 20.83
C THR A 117 9.36 38.41 21.40
N ALA A 118 8.87 38.11 22.61
CA ALA A 118 7.85 38.92 23.28
C ALA A 118 8.35 40.34 23.59
N ALA A 119 9.60 40.48 24.06
CA ALA A 119 10.22 41.77 24.33
C ALA A 119 10.35 42.66 23.07
N LYS A 120 10.35 42.06 21.88
CA LYS A 120 10.34 42.77 20.58
C LYS A 120 8.93 43.11 20.09
N GLY A 121 7.89 42.89 20.90
CA GLY A 121 6.48 43.08 20.51
C GLY A 121 5.99 42.11 19.43
N GLN A 122 6.73 41.03 19.18
CA GLN A 122 6.38 40.04 18.16
C GLN A 122 5.54 38.91 18.77
N LYS A 123 4.78 38.21 17.92
CA LYS A 123 3.99 37.04 18.34
C LYS A 123 4.92 35.92 18.84
N ALA A 124 5.00 35.76 20.15
CA ALA A 124 5.82 34.78 20.84
C ALA A 124 5.03 33.51 21.23
N GLY A 125 5.75 32.49 21.67
CA GLY A 125 5.17 31.33 22.35
C GLY A 125 4.93 31.58 23.85
N PRO A 126 4.54 30.53 24.60
CA PRO A 126 4.27 30.64 26.03
C PRO A 126 5.45 31.18 26.84
N GLN A 127 5.15 32.03 27.81
CA GLN A 127 6.08 32.64 28.74
C GLN A 127 6.27 31.77 30.00
N ASP A 128 7.19 32.19 30.86
CA ASP A 128 7.37 31.56 32.16
C ASP A 128 6.09 31.66 33.01
N GLY A 129 5.79 30.61 33.76
CA GLY A 129 4.53 30.45 34.51
C GLY A 129 3.33 29.95 33.68
N GLU A 130 3.38 29.95 32.35
CA GLU A 130 2.31 29.44 31.49
C GLU A 130 2.41 27.91 31.27
N CYS A 131 2.58 27.15 32.36
CA CYS A 131 2.92 25.72 32.31
C CYS A 131 1.99 24.90 31.39
N ARG A 132 0.68 25.13 31.49
CA ARG A 132 -0.34 24.40 30.72
C ARG A 132 -0.47 24.83 29.25
N ALA A 133 0.14 25.95 28.86
CA ALA A 133 0.19 26.35 27.46
C ALA A 133 1.19 25.49 26.66
N CYS A 134 2.26 25.02 27.31
CA CYS A 134 3.17 24.01 26.75
C CYS A 134 2.73 22.58 27.10
N HIS A 135 2.51 22.30 28.39
CA HIS A 135 2.10 20.99 28.92
C HIS A 135 0.57 20.82 28.87
N ASN A 136 0.01 20.89 27.67
CA ASN A 136 -1.43 20.84 27.46
C ASN A 136 -1.94 19.38 27.33
N PRO A 137 -2.77 18.87 28.27
CA PRO A 137 -3.30 17.51 28.19
C PRO A 137 -4.29 17.31 27.04
N LYS A 138 -4.88 18.39 26.53
CA LYS A 138 -5.84 18.38 25.42
C LYS A 138 -5.19 18.65 24.07
N ALA A 139 -3.86 18.72 23.99
CA ALA A 139 -3.19 18.98 22.73
C ALA A 139 -3.44 17.82 21.74
N PRO A 140 -3.94 18.11 20.52
CA PRO A 140 -4.19 17.08 19.53
C PRO A 140 -2.87 16.37 19.16
N ALA A 141 -2.94 15.06 18.96
CA ALA A 141 -1.84 14.35 18.33
C ALA A 141 -1.73 14.83 16.88
N GLY A 142 -0.50 15.07 16.40
CA GLY A 142 -0.28 15.28 14.98
C GLY A 142 -0.69 14.04 14.20
N THR A 143 -1.28 14.24 13.02
CA THR A 143 -1.53 13.15 12.07
C THR A 143 -0.49 13.25 10.98
N GLN A 144 0.34 12.21 10.86
CA GLN A 144 1.41 12.13 9.87
C GLN A 144 1.13 10.95 8.95
N LEU A 145 1.15 11.18 7.65
CA LEU A 145 1.19 10.11 6.68
C LEU A 145 2.58 9.49 6.63
N ASP A 146 2.64 8.17 6.50
CA ASP A 146 3.90 7.47 6.29
C ASP A 146 4.54 7.90 4.97
N MET A 147 5.86 8.11 5.00
CA MET A 147 6.65 8.41 3.83
C MET A 147 7.58 7.24 3.49
N GLY A 148 7.71 6.96 2.19
CA GLY A 148 8.56 5.91 1.66
C GLY A 148 8.79 6.07 0.16
N PHE A 149 9.82 5.42 -0.35
CA PHE A 149 10.10 5.42 -1.78
C PHE A 149 9.24 4.35 -2.47
N THR A 150 8.44 4.79 -3.44
CA THR A 150 8.01 3.93 -4.54
C THR A 150 9.16 3.76 -5.52
N ASN A 151 9.08 2.78 -6.44
CA ASN A 151 10.08 2.56 -7.47
C ASN A 151 10.31 3.82 -8.32
N VAL A 152 9.25 4.57 -8.64
CA VAL A 152 9.36 5.82 -9.39
C VAL A 152 10.03 6.93 -8.57
N LEU A 153 9.68 7.06 -7.28
CA LEU A 153 10.33 8.06 -6.43
C LEU A 153 11.81 7.72 -6.20
N HIS A 154 12.14 6.44 -6.02
CA HIS A 154 13.51 5.98 -5.98
C HIS A 154 14.25 6.33 -7.27
N TYR A 155 13.67 6.04 -8.44
CA TYR A 155 14.25 6.37 -9.73
C TYR A 155 14.55 7.87 -9.88
N ARG A 156 13.65 8.75 -9.40
CA ARG A 156 13.89 10.20 -9.42
C ARG A 156 15.12 10.61 -8.61
N HIS A 157 15.48 9.87 -7.56
CA HIS A 157 16.71 10.10 -6.80
C HIS A 157 17.91 9.44 -7.49
N SER A 158 17.79 8.16 -7.85
CA SER A 158 18.92 7.42 -8.44
C SER A 158 19.32 7.94 -9.81
N GLY A 159 18.38 8.54 -10.56
CA GLY A 159 18.61 9.18 -11.85
C GLY A 159 18.95 10.66 -11.79
N SER A 160 19.03 11.27 -10.60
CA SER A 160 19.38 12.70 -10.46
C SER A 160 20.87 12.91 -10.64
N LYS A 161 21.24 13.82 -11.55
CA LYS A 161 22.63 14.24 -11.77
C LYS A 161 23.20 15.07 -10.61
N ASP A 162 22.32 15.65 -9.80
CA ASP A 162 22.69 16.47 -8.64
C ASP A 162 23.06 15.61 -7.42
N ILE A 163 22.81 14.29 -7.49
CA ILE A 163 23.15 13.33 -6.44
C ILE A 163 24.35 12.50 -6.93
N ALA A 164 25.56 12.94 -6.58
CA ALA A 164 26.79 12.24 -6.93
C ALA A 164 27.15 11.13 -5.92
N SER A 165 27.73 10.03 -6.42
CA SER A 165 28.37 9.01 -5.59
C SER A 165 29.58 9.62 -4.86
N PRO A 166 29.75 9.39 -3.54
CA PRO A 166 30.95 9.79 -2.82
C PRO A 166 32.24 9.18 -3.38
N SER A 167 32.13 8.02 -4.03
CA SER A 167 33.25 7.25 -4.58
C SER A 167 33.49 7.50 -6.07
N GLY A 168 32.72 8.40 -6.71
CA GLY A 168 32.86 8.74 -8.12
C GLY A 168 32.24 7.75 -9.11
N ASP A 169 31.51 6.74 -8.62
CA ASP A 169 30.77 5.81 -9.48
C ASP A 169 29.72 6.50 -10.35
N LYS A 170 29.42 5.90 -11.51
CA LYS A 170 28.33 6.33 -12.38
C LYS A 170 26.98 6.28 -11.68
N ASP A 171 26.77 5.27 -10.83
CA ASP A 171 25.56 5.10 -10.05
C ASP A 171 25.72 5.75 -8.69
N ASN A 172 24.66 6.39 -8.17
CA ASN A 172 24.74 7.14 -6.91
C ASN A 172 24.33 6.32 -5.67
N CYS A 173 24.28 4.98 -5.77
CA CYS A 173 23.81 4.09 -4.71
C CYS A 173 24.57 4.34 -3.38
N GLY A 174 25.89 4.48 -3.45
CA GLY A 174 26.75 4.70 -2.29
C GLY A 174 26.59 6.05 -1.61
N ARG A 175 25.78 6.96 -2.18
CA ARG A 175 25.38 8.19 -1.49
C ARG A 175 24.42 7.93 -0.33
N CYS A 176 23.65 6.84 -0.39
CA CYS A 176 22.57 6.56 0.54
C CYS A 176 22.70 5.18 1.19
N HIS A 177 23.07 4.15 0.42
CA HIS A 177 23.15 2.78 0.92
C HIS A 177 24.50 2.50 1.58
N HIS A 178 24.45 1.83 2.72
CA HIS A 178 25.64 1.46 3.47
C HIS A 178 25.46 0.12 4.21
N GLU A 179 26.58 -0.54 4.46
CA GLU A 179 26.75 -1.61 5.44
C GLU A 179 27.83 -1.19 6.45
N TYR A 180 27.75 -1.73 7.67
CA TYR A 180 28.79 -1.48 8.67
C TYR A 180 29.95 -2.44 8.47
N ASP A 181 31.14 -1.90 8.23
CA ASP A 181 32.38 -2.66 8.17
C ASP A 181 33.04 -2.68 9.56
N LYS A 182 33.12 -3.87 10.16
CA LYS A 182 33.70 -4.05 11.51
C LYS A 182 35.21 -3.82 11.54
N ALA A 183 35.92 -4.18 10.47
CA ALA A 183 37.37 -4.03 10.39
C ALA A 183 37.73 -2.54 10.25
N ALA A 184 37.00 -1.82 9.42
CA ALA A 184 37.19 -0.39 9.19
C ALA A 184 36.49 0.49 10.25
N LYS A 185 35.64 -0.09 11.11
CA LYS A 185 34.81 0.59 12.13
C LYS A 185 34.01 1.77 11.57
N LYS A 186 33.51 1.63 10.34
CA LYS A 186 32.75 2.67 9.63
C LYS A 186 31.76 2.06 8.67
N THR A 187 30.77 2.86 8.27
CA THR A 187 29.82 2.49 7.22
C THR A 187 30.45 2.67 5.84
N LEU A 188 30.30 1.67 4.98
CA LEU A 188 30.79 1.65 3.60
C LEU A 188 29.66 1.24 2.65
N TRP A 189 29.73 1.68 1.39
CA TRP A 189 28.82 1.17 0.37
C TRP A 189 29.22 -0.23 -0.07
N ALA A 190 28.34 -1.20 0.15
CA ALA A 190 28.49 -2.57 -0.34
C ALA A 190 27.68 -2.74 -1.63
N LYS A 191 28.35 -2.65 -2.79
CA LYS A 191 27.72 -2.74 -4.10
C LYS A 191 26.96 -4.06 -4.28
N GLY A 192 25.73 -3.98 -4.75
CA GLY A 192 24.86 -5.15 -4.97
C GLY A 192 24.20 -5.68 -3.70
N LYS A 193 24.39 -5.02 -2.55
CA LYS A 193 23.72 -5.34 -1.29
C LYS A 193 22.69 -4.30 -0.85
N GLU A 194 22.38 -3.34 -1.70
CA GLU A 194 21.41 -2.29 -1.44
C GLU A 194 20.04 -2.87 -1.07
N GLY A 195 19.33 -2.18 -0.19
CA GLY A 195 18.02 -2.56 0.31
C GLY A 195 17.38 -1.40 1.07
N THR A 196 16.11 -1.57 1.45
CA THR A 196 15.40 -0.55 2.24
C THR A 196 16.06 -0.37 3.60
N CYS A 197 16.14 0.89 4.06
CA CYS A 197 16.66 1.25 5.39
C CYS A 197 16.01 0.43 6.51
N ARG A 198 14.73 0.07 6.33
CA ARG A 198 13.87 -0.64 7.29
C ARG A 198 14.30 -2.07 7.62
N TYR A 199 15.26 -2.64 6.88
CA TYR A 199 15.80 -3.96 7.24
C TYR A 199 16.70 -3.88 8.48
N CYS A 200 17.44 -2.78 8.64
CA CYS A 200 18.38 -2.56 9.74
C CYS A 200 17.88 -1.50 10.72
N HIS A 201 17.36 -0.38 10.20
CA HIS A 201 16.80 0.69 11.01
C HIS A 201 15.35 0.37 11.37
N LEU A 202 15.12 -0.09 12.60
CA LEU A 202 13.81 -0.46 13.13
C LEU A 202 13.12 0.72 13.82
N ASP A 203 11.96 0.52 14.42
CA ASP A 203 11.17 1.59 15.03
C ASP A 203 11.87 2.25 16.22
N ALA A 204 12.64 1.47 16.98
CA ALA A 204 13.47 1.92 18.08
C ALA A 204 14.96 1.73 17.76
N PRO A 205 15.86 2.56 18.31
CA PRO A 205 17.29 2.28 18.28
C PRO A 205 17.58 0.93 18.91
N LYS A 206 18.56 0.21 18.37
CA LYS A 206 18.94 -1.12 18.86
C LYS A 206 20.46 -1.24 18.93
N GLN A 207 20.95 -1.77 20.05
CA GLN A 207 22.32 -2.25 20.15
C GLN A 207 22.46 -3.54 19.34
N ASP A 208 23.22 -3.48 18.25
CA ASP A 208 23.53 -4.67 17.47
C ASP A 208 24.78 -5.33 18.06
N GLN A 209 24.57 -6.41 18.83
CA GLN A 209 25.65 -7.16 19.47
C GLN A 209 26.64 -7.74 18.45
N THR A 210 26.19 -8.06 17.24
CA THR A 210 27.07 -8.62 16.22
C THR A 210 27.99 -7.53 15.67
N LEU A 211 27.47 -6.32 15.44
CA LEU A 211 28.23 -5.20 14.89
C LEU A 211 29.00 -4.40 15.96
N GLY A 212 28.62 -4.53 17.23
CA GLY A 212 29.19 -3.77 18.34
C GLY A 212 28.85 -2.27 18.29
N VAL A 213 27.74 -1.91 17.64
CA VAL A 213 27.29 -0.52 17.47
C VAL A 213 25.81 -0.35 17.70
N GLU A 214 25.41 0.87 18.05
CA GLU A 214 24.00 1.25 18.10
C GLU A 214 23.51 1.60 16.68
N VAL A 215 22.48 0.86 16.23
CA VAL A 215 21.76 1.19 15.01
C VAL A 215 20.64 2.15 15.34
N LYS A 216 20.68 3.34 14.74
CA LYS A 216 19.64 4.37 14.88
C LYS A 216 18.28 3.85 14.43
N SER A 217 17.19 4.38 14.99
CA SER A 217 15.85 4.04 14.49
C SER A 217 15.63 4.53 13.07
N PHE A 218 14.63 3.97 12.36
CA PHE A 218 14.23 4.41 11.04
C PHE A 218 13.91 5.90 11.02
N ARG A 219 13.17 6.39 12.02
CA ARG A 219 12.82 7.80 12.14
C ARG A 219 14.08 8.68 12.23
N GLN A 220 15.09 8.25 12.99
CA GLN A 220 16.33 9.01 13.11
C GLN A 220 17.18 8.94 11.83
N ALA A 221 17.30 7.75 11.23
CA ALA A 221 18.07 7.55 10.01
C ALA A 221 17.47 8.34 8.83
N ALA A 222 16.15 8.21 8.60
CA ALA A 222 15.46 8.90 7.51
C ALA A 222 15.53 10.43 7.65
N HIS A 223 15.30 10.99 8.84
CA HIS A 223 15.42 12.43 9.01
C HIS A 223 16.88 12.92 8.86
N ASN A 224 17.87 12.17 9.34
CA ASN A 224 19.28 12.56 9.16
C ASN A 224 19.69 12.54 7.68
N ASP A 225 19.34 11.49 6.95
CA ASP A 225 19.86 11.33 5.60
C ASP A 225 19.02 12.10 4.58
N CYS A 226 17.68 12.03 4.66
CA CYS A 226 16.81 12.68 3.68
C CYS A 226 16.78 14.20 3.87
N VAL A 227 16.46 14.67 5.08
CA VAL A 227 16.22 16.11 5.32
C VAL A 227 17.52 16.90 5.22
N LEU A 228 18.63 16.40 5.76
CA LEU A 228 19.91 17.12 5.68
C LEU A 228 20.45 17.14 4.25
N CYS A 229 20.25 16.08 3.46
CA CYS A 229 20.60 16.11 2.05
C CYS A 229 19.78 17.17 1.31
N HIS A 230 18.45 17.19 1.51
CA HIS A 230 17.58 18.19 0.88
C HIS A 230 17.90 19.62 1.30
N GLN A 231 18.15 19.85 2.59
CA GLN A 231 18.57 21.15 3.12
C GLN A 231 19.90 21.60 2.48
N SER A 232 20.87 20.69 2.35
CA SER A 232 22.16 21.01 1.73
C SER A 232 22.02 21.41 0.25
N MET A 233 21.05 20.84 -0.45
CA MET A 233 20.73 21.20 -1.83
C MET A 233 19.97 22.53 -1.91
N GLU A 234 18.99 22.76 -1.03
CA GLU A 234 18.27 24.04 -0.94
C GLU A 234 19.25 25.20 -0.67
N ALA A 235 20.21 25.01 0.24
CA ALA A 235 21.26 25.98 0.52
C ALA A 235 22.15 26.28 -0.70
N LYS A 236 22.35 25.29 -1.57
CA LYS A 236 23.07 25.41 -2.85
C LYS A 236 22.17 25.88 -4.01
N LYS A 237 20.89 26.19 -3.75
CA LYS A 237 19.89 26.55 -4.76
C LYS A 237 19.67 25.48 -5.83
N ILE A 238 19.92 24.23 -5.48
CA ILE A 238 19.66 23.06 -6.34
C ILE A 238 18.24 22.58 -6.05
N ALA A 239 17.49 22.25 -7.10
CA ALA A 239 16.16 21.67 -6.95
C ALA A 239 16.24 20.39 -6.10
N SER A 240 15.46 20.34 -5.02
CA SER A 240 15.55 19.25 -4.05
C SER A 240 14.18 18.80 -3.54
N GLY A 241 14.19 17.76 -2.72
CA GLY A 241 13.00 17.31 -2.02
C GLY A 241 12.62 18.20 -0.83
N PRO A 242 11.49 17.88 -0.17
CA PRO A 242 10.98 18.65 0.95
C PRO A 242 11.89 18.59 2.19
N VAL A 243 11.97 19.71 2.91
CA VAL A 243 12.65 19.83 4.22
C VAL A 243 11.67 20.05 5.39
N ARG A 244 10.41 20.37 5.10
CA ARG A 244 9.35 20.64 6.08
C ARG A 244 8.58 19.36 6.41
N CYS A 245 7.99 19.29 7.61
CA CYS A 245 7.23 18.12 8.06
C CYS A 245 6.05 17.85 7.14
N ALA A 246 5.24 18.87 6.87
CA ALA A 246 4.09 18.79 5.96
C ALA A 246 4.50 18.43 4.53
N GLY A 247 5.73 18.75 4.11
CA GLY A 247 6.24 18.44 2.77
C GLY A 247 6.47 16.95 2.52
N CYS A 248 6.66 16.14 3.57
CA CYS A 248 6.78 14.68 3.48
C CYS A 248 5.53 13.96 4.00
N HIS A 249 4.98 14.46 5.10
CA HIS A 249 3.98 13.76 5.90
C HIS A 249 2.56 14.30 5.75
N GLY A 250 2.36 15.38 5.00
CA GLY A 250 1.04 15.97 4.76
C GLY A 250 0.36 15.45 3.50
N THR A 251 -0.97 15.32 3.55
CA THR A 251 -1.79 14.82 2.43
C THR A 251 -1.55 15.55 1.10
N GLU A 252 -1.56 16.88 1.12
CA GLU A 252 -1.36 17.70 -0.10
C GLU A 252 0.02 17.49 -0.72
N ALA A 253 1.06 17.44 0.11
CA ALA A 253 2.42 17.25 -0.37
C ALA A 253 2.63 15.83 -0.92
N GLN A 254 2.06 14.80 -0.28
CA GLN A 254 2.11 13.45 -0.83
C GLN A 254 1.35 13.33 -2.15
N LYS A 255 0.23 14.05 -2.31
CA LYS A 255 -0.44 14.16 -3.62
C LYS A 255 0.49 14.81 -4.66
N ALA A 256 1.15 15.91 -4.33
CA ALA A 256 2.11 16.55 -5.23
C ALA A 256 3.29 15.63 -5.59
N ILE A 257 3.79 14.82 -4.64
CA ILE A 257 4.82 13.80 -4.91
C ILE A 257 4.31 12.74 -5.89
N LYS A 258 3.08 12.25 -5.71
CA LYS A 258 2.44 11.29 -6.64
C LYS A 258 2.26 11.90 -8.04
N ASP A 259 1.79 13.13 -8.13
CA ASP A 259 1.63 13.86 -9.38
C ASP A 259 2.98 14.03 -10.10
N ASN A 260 4.05 14.33 -9.36
CA ASN A 260 5.41 14.40 -9.90
C ASN A 260 5.98 13.04 -10.31
N ASN A 261 5.64 11.96 -9.60
CA ASN A 261 6.01 10.61 -10.01
C ASN A 261 5.34 10.24 -11.33
N LYS A 262 4.05 10.59 -11.51
CA LYS A 262 3.34 10.37 -12.78
C LYS A 262 4.03 11.06 -13.95
N LYS A 263 4.39 12.35 -13.79
CA LYS A 263 5.13 13.11 -14.80
C LYS A 263 6.50 12.50 -15.12
N ALA A 264 7.20 12.01 -14.09
CA ALA A 264 8.50 11.35 -14.28
C ALA A 264 8.34 10.06 -15.09
N LEU A 265 7.30 9.27 -14.81
CA LEU A 265 6.99 8.05 -15.55
C LEU A 265 6.60 8.35 -17.01
N GLU A 266 5.75 9.36 -17.25
CA GLU A 266 5.37 9.82 -18.59
C GLU A 266 6.59 10.23 -19.43
N LYS A 267 7.59 10.86 -18.81
CA LYS A 267 8.82 11.29 -19.49
C LYS A 267 9.70 10.12 -19.94
N VAL A 268 9.73 9.03 -19.18
CA VAL A 268 10.60 7.87 -19.47
C VAL A 268 9.85 6.76 -20.22
N GLY A 269 8.52 6.81 -20.27
CA GLY A 269 7.66 5.80 -20.85
C GLY A 269 7.60 4.54 -19.98
N GLU A 270 8.71 3.82 -19.91
CA GLU A 270 8.89 2.65 -19.06
C GLU A 270 9.92 2.94 -17.97
N LEU A 271 9.58 2.63 -16.72
CA LEU A 271 10.48 2.84 -15.60
C LEU A 271 11.72 1.94 -15.75
N PRO A 272 12.95 2.49 -15.77
CA PRO A 272 14.14 1.67 -15.80
C PRO A 272 14.19 0.73 -14.60
N ARG A 273 14.46 -0.56 -14.86
CA ARG A 273 14.53 -1.57 -13.81
C ARG A 273 15.67 -1.26 -12.84
N MET A 274 15.37 -1.30 -11.54
CA MET A 274 16.34 -1.12 -10.47
C MET A 274 17.28 -2.33 -10.40
N LYS A 275 18.50 -2.23 -10.93
CA LYS A 275 19.44 -3.35 -10.98
C LYS A 275 20.15 -3.55 -9.63
N ARG A 276 19.99 -4.74 -9.04
CA ARG A 276 20.61 -5.22 -7.80
C ARG A 276 20.92 -6.72 -7.92
N ASN A 277 21.39 -7.17 -9.09
CA ASN A 277 21.69 -8.58 -9.39
C ASN A 277 20.54 -9.57 -9.09
N GLN A 278 19.29 -9.10 -9.13
CA GLN A 278 18.13 -9.95 -8.94
C GLN A 278 17.87 -10.79 -10.22
N PRO A 279 17.39 -12.03 -10.08
CA PRO A 279 17.09 -12.87 -11.24
C PRO A 279 15.89 -12.33 -12.02
N ASP A 280 15.83 -12.63 -13.32
CA ASP A 280 14.64 -12.38 -14.14
C ASP A 280 13.56 -13.42 -13.85
N ALA A 281 13.99 -14.66 -13.72
CA ALA A 281 13.18 -15.83 -13.41
C ALA A 281 13.86 -16.61 -12.28
N ALA A 282 13.07 -17.08 -11.32
CA ALA A 282 13.52 -17.84 -10.15
C ALA A 282 12.73 -19.14 -10.02
N VAL A 283 13.21 -20.08 -9.19
CA VAL A 283 12.43 -21.28 -8.84
C VAL A 283 12.20 -21.30 -7.33
N ILE A 284 10.94 -21.18 -6.92
CA ILE A 284 10.55 -21.30 -5.53
C ILE A 284 10.35 -22.79 -5.21
N SER A 285 11.22 -23.32 -4.35
CA SER A 285 11.15 -24.70 -3.86
C SER A 285 11.30 -24.74 -2.35
N VAL A 286 10.83 -25.82 -1.72
CA VAL A 286 11.23 -26.13 -0.35
C VAL A 286 12.73 -26.45 -0.31
N ASN A 287 13.40 -26.05 0.77
CA ASN A 287 14.75 -26.53 1.08
C ASN A 287 14.62 -27.92 1.69
N VAL A 288 15.34 -28.90 1.14
CA VAL A 288 15.35 -30.29 1.62
C VAL A 288 16.76 -30.71 1.99
N ASP A 289 16.87 -31.54 3.01
CA ASP A 289 18.13 -32.21 3.34
C ASP A 289 18.37 -33.34 2.33
N LYS A 290 19.46 -33.25 1.56
CA LYS A 290 19.83 -34.24 0.56
C LYS A 290 20.03 -35.64 1.15
N ALA A 291 20.55 -35.75 2.38
CA ALA A 291 20.77 -37.05 3.02
C ALA A 291 19.43 -37.74 3.32
N ALA A 292 18.48 -36.99 3.88
CA ALA A 292 17.14 -37.51 4.17
C ALA A 292 16.34 -37.86 2.90
N VAL A 293 16.53 -37.12 1.80
CA VAL A 293 15.92 -37.47 0.50
C VAL A 293 16.54 -38.73 -0.10
N ALA A 294 17.86 -38.91 0.02
CA ALA A 294 18.57 -40.10 -0.46
C ALA A 294 18.15 -41.38 0.28
N GLU A 295 17.72 -41.27 1.54
CA GLU A 295 17.15 -42.35 2.35
C GLU A 295 15.67 -42.66 2.04
N GLY A 296 15.10 -42.04 0.99
CA GLY A 296 13.75 -42.33 0.51
C GLY A 296 12.62 -41.57 1.23
N ALA A 297 12.95 -40.60 2.09
CA ALA A 297 11.93 -39.77 2.73
C ALA A 297 11.26 -38.85 1.70
N LYS A 298 9.92 -38.91 1.60
CA LYS A 298 9.15 -37.95 0.78
C LYS A 298 8.94 -36.67 1.58
N ILE A 299 9.93 -35.78 1.56
CA ILE A 299 9.98 -34.57 2.41
C ILE A 299 9.12 -33.42 1.85
N TYR A 300 8.53 -33.57 0.66
CA TYR A 300 7.74 -32.53 0.01
C TYR A 300 6.50 -33.07 -0.72
N ALA A 301 5.39 -32.32 -0.61
CA ALA A 301 4.08 -32.69 -1.14
C ALA A 301 3.75 -32.03 -2.49
N MET A 302 4.42 -30.93 -2.82
CA MET A 302 4.17 -30.14 -4.02
C MET A 302 5.45 -29.95 -4.84
N ARG A 303 5.29 -29.81 -6.16
CA ARG A 303 6.40 -29.53 -7.09
C ARG A 303 6.89 -28.09 -6.96
N PRO A 304 8.14 -27.77 -7.35
CA PRO A 304 8.63 -26.39 -7.35
C PRO A 304 7.83 -25.46 -8.27
N VAL A 305 7.94 -24.15 -8.02
CA VAL A 305 7.21 -23.09 -8.72
C VAL A 305 8.18 -22.20 -9.48
N PRO A 306 8.21 -22.25 -10.83
CA PRO A 306 8.92 -21.27 -11.63
C PRO A 306 8.23 -19.91 -11.51
N PHE A 307 9.00 -18.86 -11.23
CA PHE A 307 8.51 -17.54 -10.87
C PHE A 307 9.11 -16.46 -11.77
N ASP A 308 8.25 -15.69 -12.44
CA ASP A 308 8.64 -14.53 -13.25
C ASP A 308 8.87 -13.32 -12.35
N HIS A 309 10.08 -13.20 -11.80
CA HIS A 309 10.45 -12.13 -10.89
C HIS A 309 10.42 -10.76 -11.59
N LYS A 310 10.91 -10.68 -12.82
CA LYS A 310 10.98 -9.43 -13.61
C LYS A 310 9.60 -8.81 -13.86
N THR A 311 8.60 -9.59 -14.24
CA THR A 311 7.24 -9.06 -14.42
C THR A 311 6.68 -8.58 -13.07
N HIS A 312 6.91 -9.32 -11.98
CA HIS A 312 6.42 -8.92 -10.66
C HIS A 312 7.08 -7.64 -10.13
N GLU A 313 8.34 -7.37 -10.47
CA GLU A 313 9.00 -6.09 -10.16
C GLU A 313 8.27 -4.90 -10.81
N GLN A 314 7.79 -5.06 -12.05
CA GLN A 314 7.09 -4.01 -12.78
C GLN A 314 5.67 -3.76 -12.24
N GLN A 315 5.04 -4.79 -11.65
CA GLN A 315 3.65 -4.72 -11.16
C GLN A 315 3.54 -4.29 -9.69
N ASN A 316 4.67 -4.07 -9.01
CA ASN A 316 4.73 -3.64 -7.62
C ASN A 316 5.50 -2.33 -7.48
N ASP A 317 5.05 -1.48 -6.56
CA ASP A 317 5.67 -0.18 -6.32
C ASP A 317 6.93 -0.25 -5.45
N THR A 318 7.21 -1.40 -4.81
CA THR A 318 8.42 -1.60 -3.99
C THR A 318 8.81 -3.07 -3.94
N CYS A 319 10.10 -3.35 -3.76
CA CYS A 319 10.58 -4.71 -3.46
C CYS A 319 10.05 -5.21 -2.09
N ARG A 320 9.79 -4.28 -1.16
CA ARG A 320 9.30 -4.56 0.21
C ARG A 320 7.86 -5.11 0.23
N ALA A 321 7.13 -4.98 -0.88
CA ALA A 321 5.82 -5.62 -1.03
C ALA A 321 5.90 -7.13 -0.78
N CYS A 322 7.00 -7.77 -1.21
CA CYS A 322 7.27 -9.19 -0.97
C CYS A 322 8.40 -9.37 0.06
N HIS A 323 9.55 -8.74 -0.17
CA HIS A 323 10.74 -8.81 0.69
C HIS A 323 10.56 -7.96 1.95
N HIS A 324 9.75 -8.43 2.90
CA HIS A 324 9.33 -7.60 4.02
C HIS A 324 10.37 -7.46 5.14
N LYS A 325 11.43 -8.29 5.13
CA LYS A 325 12.47 -8.34 6.17
C LYS A 325 13.90 -8.26 5.63
N SER A 326 14.17 -8.87 4.47
CA SER A 326 15.43 -8.77 3.74
C SER A 326 15.21 -9.10 2.26
N LEU A 327 16.14 -8.71 1.39
CA LEU A 327 16.19 -9.10 -0.03
C LEU A 327 16.88 -10.47 -0.19
N ASP A 328 16.47 -11.44 0.63
CA ASP A 328 16.90 -12.85 0.53
C ASP A 328 15.74 -13.72 0.03
N SER A 329 16.03 -14.98 -0.30
CA SER A 329 15.01 -16.01 -0.56
C SER A 329 14.06 -16.17 0.63
N CYS A 330 12.78 -16.38 0.34
CA CYS A 330 11.75 -16.64 1.34
C CYS A 330 12.09 -17.87 2.19
N THR A 331 12.70 -18.91 1.60
CA THR A 331 12.99 -20.17 2.28
C THR A 331 14.14 -20.10 3.28
N LYS A 332 14.87 -18.98 3.31
CA LYS A 332 15.83 -18.69 4.39
C LYS A 332 15.16 -18.66 5.76
N CYS A 333 13.91 -18.19 5.83
CA CYS A 333 13.14 -18.13 7.08
C CYS A 333 11.89 -19.03 7.01
N HIS A 334 11.18 -19.05 5.89
CA HIS A 334 9.94 -19.79 5.73
C HIS A 334 10.23 -21.20 5.22
N THR A 335 10.57 -22.12 6.12
CA THR A 335 10.75 -23.54 5.82
C THR A 335 9.41 -24.30 5.85
N THR A 336 9.41 -25.59 5.57
CA THR A 336 8.21 -26.46 5.67
C THR A 336 7.62 -26.45 7.09
N GLN A 337 8.48 -26.43 8.12
CA GLN A 337 8.07 -26.37 9.53
C GLN A 337 8.02 -24.93 10.09
N GLY A 338 8.53 -23.95 9.32
CA GLY A 338 8.78 -22.61 9.80
C GLY A 338 10.00 -22.54 10.73
N THR A 339 10.49 -21.32 10.94
CA THR A 339 11.63 -21.02 11.83
C THR A 339 11.25 -19.95 12.85
N LYS A 340 12.04 -19.80 13.91
CA LYS A 340 11.89 -18.69 14.86
C LYS A 340 11.92 -17.33 14.17
N ASP A 341 12.80 -17.15 13.17
CA ASP A 341 12.94 -15.89 12.42
C ASP A 341 11.70 -15.55 11.57
N SER A 342 10.96 -16.58 11.15
CA SER A 342 9.66 -16.44 10.48
C SER A 342 8.46 -16.36 11.44
N ASN A 343 8.67 -16.35 12.76
CA ASN A 343 7.62 -16.58 13.76
C ASN A 343 6.81 -17.87 13.47
N PHE A 344 7.50 -18.92 13.05
CA PHE A 344 6.94 -20.21 12.65
C PHE A 344 5.89 -20.15 11.52
N VAL A 345 5.93 -19.08 10.71
CA VAL A 345 5.15 -19.04 9.47
C VAL A 345 5.81 -19.97 8.45
N THR A 346 5.11 -21.02 8.05
CA THR A 346 5.63 -22.01 7.09
C THR A 346 5.72 -21.45 5.68
N LEU A 347 6.45 -22.14 4.78
CA LEU A 347 6.50 -21.77 3.36
C LEU A 347 5.11 -21.76 2.71
N GLU A 348 4.30 -22.78 3.01
CA GLU A 348 2.93 -22.86 2.51
C GLU A 348 2.12 -21.62 2.90
N GLN A 349 2.21 -21.21 4.17
CA GLN A 349 1.53 -20.02 4.67
C GLN A 349 2.07 -18.73 4.04
N ALA A 350 3.38 -18.63 3.87
CA ALA A 350 4.00 -17.47 3.22
C ALA A 350 3.53 -17.31 1.76
N MET A 351 3.26 -18.41 1.05
CA MET A 351 2.86 -18.39 -0.36
C MET A 351 1.34 -18.35 -0.59
N HIS A 352 0.52 -18.85 0.37
CA HIS A 352 -0.91 -19.07 0.14
C HIS A 352 -1.89 -18.35 1.09
N ARG A 353 -1.44 -17.68 2.16
CA ARG A 353 -2.38 -16.97 3.06
C ARG A 353 -3.16 -15.88 2.32
N MET A 354 -4.48 -15.92 2.35
CA MET A 354 -5.34 -15.02 1.57
C MET A 354 -5.41 -13.60 2.18
N GLU A 355 -5.18 -13.50 3.48
CA GLU A 355 -5.34 -12.26 4.27
C GLU A 355 -4.14 -11.31 4.15
N THR A 356 -3.11 -11.66 3.38
CA THR A 356 -1.89 -10.87 3.22
C THR A 356 -1.51 -10.68 1.77
N GLN A 357 -1.10 -9.46 1.42
CA GLN A 357 -0.58 -9.14 0.08
C GLN A 357 0.86 -9.63 -0.15
N ARG A 358 1.49 -10.23 0.86
CA ARG A 358 2.86 -10.79 0.74
C ARG A 358 2.89 -12.19 0.15
N SER A 359 1.74 -12.85 0.12
CA SER A 359 1.60 -14.19 -0.46
C SER A 359 1.16 -14.09 -1.92
N CYS A 360 1.45 -15.14 -2.70
CA CYS A 360 0.98 -15.23 -4.08
C CYS A 360 -0.56 -15.17 -4.12
N ALA A 361 -1.22 -16.01 -3.33
CA ALA A 361 -2.67 -16.15 -3.37
C ALA A 361 -3.41 -14.91 -2.84
N GLY A 362 -2.93 -14.28 -1.76
CA GLY A 362 -3.55 -13.10 -1.17
C GLY A 362 -3.34 -11.81 -1.98
N CYS A 363 -2.15 -11.63 -2.59
CA CYS A 363 -1.94 -10.55 -3.54
C CYS A 363 -2.86 -10.70 -4.77
N HIS A 364 -2.92 -11.90 -5.35
CA HIS A 364 -3.80 -12.18 -6.49
C HIS A 364 -5.28 -12.00 -6.13
N GLN A 365 -5.71 -12.37 -4.92
CA GLN A 365 -7.07 -12.11 -4.44
C GLN A 365 -7.38 -10.61 -4.36
N THR A 366 -6.42 -9.80 -3.92
CA THR A 366 -6.61 -8.34 -3.92
C THR A 366 -6.83 -7.82 -5.33
N ARG A 367 -6.08 -8.31 -6.33
CA ARG A 367 -6.28 -7.94 -7.75
C ARG A 367 -7.65 -8.35 -8.27
N GLN A 368 -8.17 -9.49 -7.82
CA GLN A 368 -9.52 -9.95 -8.19
C GLN A 368 -10.66 -9.06 -7.66
N ALA A 369 -10.38 -8.19 -6.68
CA ALA A 369 -11.36 -7.21 -6.17
C ALA A 369 -11.53 -5.98 -7.08
N GLU A 370 -10.71 -5.82 -8.12
CA GLU A 370 -10.89 -4.76 -9.11
C GLU A 370 -12.24 -4.91 -9.82
N PRO A 371 -12.96 -3.82 -10.14
CA PRO A 371 -14.31 -3.91 -10.71
C PRO A 371 -14.42 -4.79 -11.95
N LYS A 372 -13.41 -4.80 -12.83
CA LYS A 372 -13.36 -5.64 -14.04
C LYS A 372 -13.32 -7.16 -13.74
N CYS A 373 -12.90 -7.56 -12.53
CA CYS A 373 -12.77 -8.96 -12.08
C CYS A 373 -13.85 -9.35 -11.05
N ALA A 374 -14.25 -8.38 -10.22
CA ALA A 374 -15.08 -8.60 -9.03
C ALA A 374 -16.46 -9.18 -9.35
N GLY A 375 -16.98 -9.00 -10.57
CA GLY A 375 -18.25 -9.59 -11.01
C GLY A 375 -18.31 -11.11 -10.80
N CYS A 376 -17.25 -11.82 -11.18
CA CYS A 376 -17.13 -13.28 -10.99
C CYS A 376 -16.48 -13.65 -9.65
N HIS A 377 -15.46 -12.89 -9.22
CA HIS A 377 -14.63 -13.27 -8.07
C HIS A 377 -15.16 -12.85 -6.69
N LYS A 378 -16.13 -11.94 -6.61
CA LYS A 378 -16.72 -11.50 -5.32
C LYS A 378 -17.68 -12.54 -4.73
N ALA A 379 -18.34 -13.31 -5.62
CA ALA A 379 -19.35 -14.31 -5.26
C ALA A 379 -18.79 -15.75 -5.16
N SER A 380 -17.58 -16.00 -5.67
CA SER A 380 -16.96 -17.33 -5.57
C SER A 380 -16.66 -17.66 -4.11
N ASP A 381 -17.24 -18.77 -3.63
CA ASP A 381 -17.14 -19.31 -2.27
C ASP A 381 -15.71 -19.20 -1.73
N LYS A 382 -15.47 -18.20 -0.87
CA LYS A 382 -14.18 -17.99 -0.16
C LYS A 382 -13.78 -19.17 0.74
N VAL A 383 -14.60 -20.22 0.81
CA VAL A 383 -14.52 -21.34 1.74
C VAL A 383 -14.25 -22.68 1.03
N LYS A 384 -14.27 -22.71 -0.31
CA LYS A 384 -13.99 -23.97 -1.04
C LYS A 384 -12.50 -24.20 -1.20
N LYS A 385 -12.08 -25.45 -0.92
CA LYS A 385 -10.71 -25.91 -1.20
C LYS A 385 -10.40 -25.72 -2.69
N PRO A 386 -9.21 -25.20 -3.05
CA PRO A 386 -8.80 -25.09 -4.44
C PRO A 386 -8.83 -26.46 -5.13
N GLU A 387 -9.34 -26.52 -6.36
CA GLU A 387 -9.29 -27.74 -7.17
C GLU A 387 -7.84 -28.07 -7.54
N PRO A 388 -7.42 -29.35 -7.65
CA PRO A 388 -6.03 -29.72 -7.97
C PRO A 388 -5.45 -29.04 -9.23
N GLN A 389 -6.30 -28.77 -10.22
CA GLN A 389 -5.93 -28.06 -11.45
C GLN A 389 -5.47 -26.61 -11.19
N THR A 390 -6.00 -25.95 -10.15
CA THR A 390 -5.56 -24.60 -9.76
C THR A 390 -4.16 -24.62 -9.15
N CYS A 391 -3.80 -25.69 -8.44
CA CYS A 391 -2.45 -25.87 -7.89
C CYS A 391 -1.41 -25.98 -9.01
N ALA A 392 -1.75 -26.68 -10.10
CA ALA A 392 -0.88 -26.88 -11.26
C ALA A 392 -0.57 -25.59 -12.05
N LYS A 393 -1.32 -24.50 -11.83
CA LYS A 393 -0.97 -23.19 -12.40
C LYS A 393 0.35 -22.65 -11.83
N CYS A 394 0.69 -22.96 -10.59
CA CYS A 394 1.96 -22.54 -10.01
C CYS A 394 2.94 -23.72 -9.91
N HIS A 395 2.49 -24.85 -9.38
CA HIS A 395 3.32 -26.04 -9.16
C HIS A 395 3.53 -26.77 -10.48
N ALA A 396 4.65 -26.50 -11.13
CA ALA A 396 4.89 -26.89 -12.51
C ALA A 396 4.96 -28.41 -12.66
N GLU A 397 4.23 -28.94 -13.63
CA GLU A 397 4.37 -30.33 -14.06
C GLU A 397 5.67 -30.51 -14.87
N PRO A 398 6.34 -31.67 -14.78
CA PRO A 398 7.46 -31.96 -15.67
C PRO A 398 7.04 -31.84 -17.13
N VAL A 399 7.79 -31.05 -17.89
CA VAL A 399 7.58 -30.90 -19.33
C VAL A 399 8.55 -31.82 -20.05
N ALA A 400 8.04 -32.64 -20.98
CA ALA A 400 8.89 -33.54 -21.76
C ALA A 400 9.99 -32.76 -22.50
N GLY A 401 11.24 -33.20 -22.36
CA GLY A 401 12.41 -32.52 -22.94
C GLY A 401 12.94 -31.32 -22.14
N MET A 402 12.32 -30.96 -21.01
CA MET A 402 12.86 -29.96 -20.07
C MET A 402 13.43 -30.64 -18.82
N PRO A 403 14.48 -30.07 -18.20
CA PRO A 403 14.98 -30.56 -16.92
C PRO A 403 13.88 -30.50 -15.86
N ALA A 404 13.67 -31.59 -15.13
CA ALA A 404 12.71 -31.62 -14.04
C ALA A 404 13.11 -30.65 -12.92
N LEU A 405 12.15 -29.94 -12.35
CA LEU A 405 12.37 -29.14 -11.15
C LEU A 405 12.39 -30.06 -9.92
N ASP A 406 13.57 -30.46 -9.47
CA ASP A 406 13.76 -31.28 -8.27
C ASP A 406 14.20 -30.43 -7.06
N PRO A 407 13.44 -30.44 -5.94
CA PRO A 407 13.82 -29.75 -4.71
C PRO A 407 15.22 -30.06 -4.17
N ALA A 408 15.72 -31.30 -4.32
CA ALA A 408 17.04 -31.66 -3.80
C ALA A 408 18.16 -31.01 -4.61
N ALA A 409 18.05 -30.99 -5.94
CA ALA A 409 18.97 -30.24 -6.80
C ALA A 409 18.91 -28.73 -6.53
N LEU A 410 17.71 -28.18 -6.37
CA LEU A 410 17.47 -26.74 -6.16
C LEU A 410 18.02 -26.23 -4.83
N SER A 411 18.02 -27.05 -3.77
CA SER A 411 18.45 -26.64 -2.43
C SER A 411 19.92 -26.22 -2.34
N THR A 412 20.75 -26.57 -3.34
CA THR A 412 22.17 -26.18 -3.40
C THR A 412 22.51 -25.36 -4.65
N MET A 413 21.51 -25.05 -5.48
CA MET A 413 21.70 -24.30 -6.72
C MET A 413 21.97 -22.82 -6.38
N LYS A 414 22.80 -22.17 -7.19
CA LYS A 414 23.01 -20.73 -7.07
C LYS A 414 21.87 -19.99 -7.76
N ILE A 415 21.49 -18.82 -7.22
CA ILE A 415 20.36 -18.02 -7.75
C ILE A 415 20.59 -17.66 -9.23
N GLU A 416 21.83 -17.44 -9.64
CA GLU A 416 22.19 -17.11 -11.02
C GLU A 416 21.88 -18.24 -12.01
N GLU A 417 21.82 -19.48 -11.54
CA GLU A 417 21.58 -20.68 -12.33
C GLU A 417 20.08 -21.02 -12.44
N GLU A 418 19.25 -20.52 -11.50
CA GLU A 418 17.81 -20.77 -11.47
C GLU A 418 17.09 -20.26 -12.72
N LYS A 419 17.58 -19.15 -13.29
CA LYS A 419 16.98 -18.53 -14.48
C LYS A 419 16.89 -19.51 -15.65
N THR A 420 18.00 -20.19 -15.97
CA THR A 420 18.07 -21.16 -17.08
C THR A 420 17.09 -22.31 -16.89
N LEU A 421 16.79 -22.66 -15.64
CA LEU A 421 15.86 -23.71 -15.29
C LEU A 421 14.39 -23.23 -15.31
N ALA A 422 14.12 -22.00 -14.86
CA ALA A 422 12.77 -21.44 -14.76
C ALA A 422 12.21 -20.94 -16.11
N GLU A 423 13.04 -20.29 -16.93
CA GLU A 423 12.62 -19.64 -18.18
C GLU A 423 11.87 -20.55 -19.17
N PRO A 424 12.29 -21.81 -19.40
CA PRO A 424 11.55 -22.71 -20.29
C PRO A 424 10.12 -22.95 -19.81
N TYR A 425 9.93 -23.16 -18.50
CA TYR A 425 8.61 -23.35 -17.91
C TYR A 425 7.76 -22.07 -17.99
N LEU A 426 8.36 -20.90 -17.79
CA LEU A 426 7.66 -19.62 -17.90
C LEU A 426 7.23 -19.32 -19.34
N SER A 427 8.10 -19.59 -20.31
CA SER A 427 7.85 -19.34 -21.73
C SER A 427 6.81 -20.29 -22.33
N ALA A 428 6.66 -21.49 -21.75
CA ALA A 428 5.63 -22.45 -22.14
C ALA A 428 4.22 -22.10 -21.62
N ARG A 429 4.08 -21.09 -20.75
CA ARG A 429 2.77 -20.71 -20.19
C ARG A 429 1.86 -20.11 -21.26
N LYS A 430 0.61 -20.56 -21.27
CA LYS A 430 -0.46 -19.89 -22.01
C LYS A 430 -0.89 -18.64 -21.26
N MET A 431 -0.72 -17.48 -21.87
CA MET A 431 -0.94 -16.16 -21.25
C MET A 431 -2.20 -15.44 -21.75
N GLU A 432 -3.14 -16.18 -22.34
CA GLU A 432 -4.37 -15.63 -22.90
C GLU A 432 -5.58 -16.42 -22.39
N ALA A 433 -6.61 -15.70 -21.97
CA ALA A 433 -7.85 -16.30 -21.50
C ALA A 433 -8.57 -17.00 -22.67
N GLN A 434 -8.95 -18.26 -22.46
CA GLN A 434 -9.56 -19.07 -23.51
C GLN A 434 -11.06 -19.27 -23.26
N ILE A 435 -11.84 -19.20 -24.32
CA ILE A 435 -13.27 -19.57 -24.35
C ILE A 435 -13.56 -20.54 -25.48
N TYR A 436 -14.78 -21.07 -25.49
CA TYR A 436 -15.32 -21.81 -26.62
C TYR A 436 -15.50 -20.90 -27.85
N ALA A 437 -15.65 -21.52 -29.02
CA ALA A 437 -15.93 -20.78 -30.25
C ALA A 437 -17.20 -19.93 -30.07
N GLN A 438 -17.23 -18.76 -30.71
CA GLN A 438 -18.34 -17.83 -30.56
C GLN A 438 -19.69 -18.46 -30.93
N ASP A 439 -19.70 -19.33 -31.94
CA ASP A 439 -20.90 -20.04 -32.40
C ASP A 439 -21.42 -21.07 -31.40
N ASP A 440 -20.55 -21.60 -30.53
CA ASP A 440 -20.94 -22.48 -29.41
C ASP A 440 -21.56 -21.70 -28.24
N ILE A 441 -21.48 -20.36 -28.24
CA ILE A 441 -21.99 -19.50 -27.17
C ILE A 441 -23.28 -18.84 -27.66
N PRO A 442 -24.46 -19.14 -27.07
CA PRO A 442 -25.73 -18.55 -27.51
C PRO A 442 -25.70 -17.02 -27.51
N GLU A 443 -26.20 -16.40 -28.58
CA GLU A 443 -26.26 -14.94 -28.70
C GLU A 443 -27.13 -14.31 -27.61
N LYS A 444 -28.35 -14.86 -27.46
CA LYS A 444 -29.33 -14.48 -26.46
C LYS A 444 -29.87 -15.73 -25.76
N VAL A 445 -30.23 -15.60 -24.49
CA VAL A 445 -30.86 -16.66 -23.69
C VAL A 445 -32.15 -16.12 -23.08
N MET A 446 -33.27 -16.80 -23.32
CA MET A 446 -34.56 -16.44 -22.75
C MET A 446 -34.78 -17.16 -21.42
N ILE A 447 -34.83 -16.41 -20.31
CA ILE A 447 -35.07 -16.96 -18.97
C ILE A 447 -36.58 -16.94 -18.70
N LYS A 448 -37.21 -18.13 -18.81
CA LYS A 448 -38.69 -18.28 -18.71
C LYS A 448 -39.18 -18.99 -17.45
N GLY A 449 -38.29 -19.60 -16.67
CA GLY A 449 -38.67 -20.50 -15.55
C GLY A 449 -39.34 -19.83 -14.34
N LEU A 450 -39.55 -18.51 -14.36
CA LEU A 450 -40.11 -17.70 -13.28
C LEU A 450 -41.14 -16.67 -13.78
N VAL A 451 -41.70 -16.88 -14.97
CA VAL A 451 -42.64 -15.92 -15.59
C VAL A 451 -43.95 -15.90 -14.82
N ASP A 452 -44.25 -14.76 -14.20
CA ASP A 452 -45.46 -14.50 -13.44
C ASP A 452 -45.87 -13.03 -13.60
N GLU A 453 -45.38 -12.14 -12.72
CA GLU A 453 -45.59 -10.68 -12.74
C GLU A 453 -44.88 -9.96 -13.91
N TYR A 454 -43.81 -10.57 -14.43
CA TYR A 454 -42.96 -10.02 -15.49
C TYR A 454 -42.82 -11.00 -16.66
N GLU A 455 -42.57 -10.45 -17.85
CA GLU A 455 -42.22 -11.19 -19.05
C GLU A 455 -40.86 -11.89 -18.90
N PRO A 456 -40.56 -12.91 -19.72
CA PRO A 456 -39.24 -13.53 -19.75
C PRO A 456 -38.11 -12.49 -19.86
N SER A 457 -37.03 -12.68 -19.10
CA SER A 457 -35.82 -11.89 -19.30
C SER A 457 -35.08 -12.36 -20.55
N GLU A 458 -34.79 -11.43 -21.45
CA GLU A 458 -33.89 -11.64 -22.59
C GLU A 458 -32.45 -11.29 -22.17
N LEU A 459 -31.64 -12.31 -21.90
CA LEU A 459 -30.23 -12.12 -21.52
C LEU A 459 -29.36 -12.00 -22.79
N PRO A 460 -28.63 -10.89 -23.00
CA PRO A 460 -27.68 -10.74 -24.11
C PRO A 460 -26.38 -11.51 -23.82
N HIS A 461 -26.49 -12.84 -23.76
CA HIS A 461 -25.50 -13.77 -23.21
C HIS A 461 -24.11 -13.62 -23.84
N ARG A 462 -23.99 -13.78 -25.17
CA ARG A 462 -22.69 -13.69 -25.87
C ARG A 462 -22.06 -12.31 -25.72
N LYS A 463 -22.86 -11.24 -25.76
CA LYS A 463 -22.37 -9.85 -25.59
C LYS A 463 -21.71 -9.65 -24.23
N ILE A 464 -22.30 -10.18 -23.16
CA ILE A 464 -21.74 -10.10 -21.80
C ILE A 464 -20.40 -10.84 -21.75
N VAL A 465 -20.34 -12.08 -22.25
CA VAL A 465 -19.10 -12.89 -22.27
C VAL A 465 -17.98 -12.18 -23.03
N MET A 466 -18.25 -11.66 -24.22
CA MET A 466 -17.23 -10.94 -25.01
C MET A 466 -16.79 -9.63 -24.35
N THR A 467 -17.69 -8.95 -23.64
CA THR A 467 -17.32 -7.75 -22.86
C THR A 467 -16.39 -8.10 -21.70
N LEU A 468 -16.66 -9.20 -20.98
CA LEU A 468 -15.78 -9.68 -19.91
C LEU A 468 -14.39 -10.04 -20.43
N LEU A 469 -14.30 -10.73 -21.58
CA LEU A 469 -13.02 -11.07 -22.20
C LEU A 469 -12.23 -9.84 -22.64
N LYS A 470 -12.90 -8.87 -23.26
CA LYS A 470 -12.27 -7.61 -23.64
C LYS A 470 -11.66 -6.90 -22.44
N ASN A 471 -12.34 -6.91 -21.30
CA ASN A 471 -11.87 -6.24 -20.09
C ASN A 471 -10.67 -6.93 -19.42
N MET A 472 -10.40 -8.21 -19.73
CA MET A 472 -9.27 -8.97 -19.19
C MET A 472 -8.10 -9.17 -20.18
N LYS A 473 -8.23 -8.73 -21.44
CA LYS A 473 -7.29 -9.01 -22.53
C LYS A 473 -5.83 -8.70 -22.18
N ASP A 474 -5.57 -7.55 -21.57
CA ASP A 474 -4.21 -7.09 -21.28
C ASP A 474 -3.74 -7.46 -19.85
N ASP A 475 -4.54 -8.25 -19.13
CA ASP A 475 -4.25 -8.67 -17.76
C ASP A 475 -3.55 -10.03 -17.75
N LYS A 476 -2.22 -10.01 -17.54
CA LYS A 476 -1.40 -11.23 -17.52
C LYS A 476 -1.85 -12.25 -16.48
N LEU A 477 -2.39 -11.80 -15.34
CA LEU A 477 -2.86 -12.69 -14.28
C LEU A 477 -4.14 -13.41 -14.75
N ALA A 478 -5.10 -12.67 -15.30
CA ALA A 478 -6.31 -13.27 -15.86
C ALA A 478 -6.01 -14.18 -17.05
N GLY A 479 -5.14 -13.76 -17.96
CA GLY A 479 -4.74 -14.55 -19.12
C GLY A 479 -4.10 -15.88 -18.73
N PHE A 480 -3.25 -15.89 -17.70
CA PHE A 480 -2.61 -17.12 -17.23
C PHE A 480 -3.58 -18.06 -16.50
N PHE A 481 -4.34 -17.54 -15.52
CA PHE A 481 -5.22 -18.38 -14.69
C PHE A 481 -6.50 -18.82 -15.41
N HIS A 482 -6.90 -18.15 -16.50
CA HIS A 482 -8.07 -18.50 -17.31
C HIS A 482 -7.72 -19.08 -18.68
N SER A 483 -6.51 -19.65 -18.82
CA SER A 483 -6.02 -20.25 -20.07
C SER A 483 -6.70 -21.56 -20.47
N ASP A 484 -7.51 -22.16 -19.60
CA ASP A 484 -8.29 -23.36 -19.93
C ASP A 484 -9.69 -22.96 -20.40
N GLN A 485 -10.14 -23.56 -21.52
CA GLN A 485 -11.46 -23.28 -22.10
C GLN A 485 -12.57 -23.52 -21.07
N GLY A 486 -13.49 -22.57 -20.98
CA GLY A 486 -14.67 -22.66 -20.12
C GLY A 486 -14.43 -22.27 -18.65
N THR A 487 -13.20 -21.91 -18.27
CA THR A 487 -12.91 -21.35 -16.93
C THR A 487 -13.72 -20.08 -16.67
N VAL A 488 -13.76 -19.17 -17.65
CA VAL A 488 -14.55 -17.93 -17.56
C VAL A 488 -16.05 -18.22 -17.44
N CYS A 489 -16.54 -19.26 -18.13
CA CYS A 489 -17.94 -19.67 -18.09
C CYS A 489 -18.38 -20.09 -16.68
N ARG A 490 -17.47 -20.70 -15.89
CA ARG A 490 -17.71 -21.06 -14.48
C ARG A 490 -17.94 -19.86 -13.56
N GLY A 491 -17.59 -18.65 -13.98
CA GLY A 491 -17.94 -17.43 -13.26
C GLY A 491 -19.44 -17.27 -13.05
N CYS A 492 -20.25 -17.76 -14.00
CA CYS A 492 -21.71 -17.84 -13.86
C CYS A 492 -22.20 -19.29 -13.68
N HIS A 493 -21.68 -20.22 -14.50
CA HIS A 493 -22.01 -21.64 -14.47
C HIS A 493 -21.14 -22.39 -13.44
N HIS A 494 -21.27 -22.00 -12.18
CA HIS A 494 -20.49 -22.53 -11.07
C HIS A 494 -21.02 -23.90 -10.58
N ASN A 495 -20.19 -24.63 -9.83
CA ASN A 495 -20.52 -25.93 -9.23
C ASN A 495 -20.92 -27.04 -10.22
N SER A 496 -20.55 -26.89 -11.50
CA SER A 496 -20.62 -27.96 -12.50
C SER A 496 -19.25 -28.19 -13.15
N PRO A 497 -19.04 -29.36 -13.78
CA PRO A 497 -17.94 -29.54 -14.73
C PRO A 497 -17.99 -28.50 -15.85
N VAL A 498 -16.83 -28.18 -16.41
CA VAL A 498 -16.69 -27.27 -17.53
C VAL A 498 -17.28 -27.91 -18.79
N SER A 499 -18.18 -27.21 -19.49
CA SER A 499 -18.89 -27.73 -20.67
C SER A 499 -19.39 -26.60 -21.57
N LYS A 500 -19.53 -26.88 -22.87
CA LYS A 500 -20.25 -26.03 -23.84
C LYS A 500 -21.74 -25.94 -23.54
N THR A 501 -22.28 -26.95 -22.86
CA THR A 501 -23.71 -27.06 -22.49
C THR A 501 -23.85 -27.19 -20.98
N PRO A 502 -23.59 -26.13 -20.21
CA PRO A 502 -23.74 -26.16 -18.76
C PRO A 502 -25.19 -26.41 -18.35
N PRO A 503 -25.45 -27.00 -17.17
CA PRO A 503 -26.80 -27.24 -16.69
C PRO A 503 -27.55 -25.92 -16.42
N SER A 504 -28.88 -25.96 -16.49
CA SER A 504 -29.72 -24.81 -16.15
C SER A 504 -29.64 -24.52 -14.65
N CYS A 505 -29.80 -23.25 -14.25
CA CYS A 505 -29.84 -22.84 -12.84
C CYS A 505 -30.90 -23.63 -12.04
N ALA A 506 -32.05 -23.89 -12.68
CA ALA A 506 -33.19 -24.63 -12.10
C ALA A 506 -32.83 -26.05 -11.67
N SER A 507 -31.86 -26.71 -12.32
CA SER A 507 -31.40 -28.07 -11.96
C SER A 507 -30.96 -28.20 -10.49
N CYS A 508 -30.55 -27.10 -9.86
CA CYS A 508 -30.17 -27.03 -8.47
C CYS A 508 -31.02 -26.04 -7.65
N HIS A 509 -31.40 -24.89 -8.21
CA HIS A 509 -32.05 -23.81 -7.48
C HIS A 509 -33.59 -23.86 -7.50
N ALA A 510 -34.20 -24.70 -8.34
CA ALA A 510 -35.65 -24.95 -8.29
C ALA A 510 -36.03 -26.08 -7.32
N LYS A 511 -35.04 -26.69 -6.67
CA LYS A 511 -35.26 -27.74 -5.66
C LYS A 511 -35.75 -27.13 -4.34
N PRO A 512 -36.53 -27.88 -3.53
CA PRO A 512 -36.89 -27.45 -2.19
C PRO A 512 -35.66 -27.13 -1.33
N PHE A 513 -35.85 -26.27 -0.33
CA PHE A 513 -34.81 -25.93 0.63
C PHE A 513 -34.19 -27.20 1.26
N SER A 514 -32.87 -27.19 1.41
CA SER A 514 -32.09 -28.27 2.03
C SER A 514 -31.28 -27.71 3.19
N ALA A 515 -31.51 -28.23 4.40
CA ALA A 515 -30.73 -27.87 5.58
C ALA A 515 -29.23 -28.25 5.45
N LYS A 516 -28.89 -29.16 4.52
CA LYS A 516 -27.49 -29.52 4.21
C LYS A 516 -26.79 -28.47 3.34
N GLU A 517 -27.54 -27.60 2.67
CA GLU A 517 -27.03 -26.58 1.76
C GLU A 517 -27.73 -25.23 2.03
N PRO A 518 -27.65 -24.70 3.26
CA PRO A 518 -28.45 -23.55 3.69
C PRO A 518 -28.09 -22.26 2.94
N ALA A 519 -26.89 -22.21 2.36
CA ALA A 519 -26.41 -21.08 1.56
C ALA A 519 -26.91 -21.11 0.10
N ARG A 520 -27.62 -22.15 -0.35
CA ARG A 520 -28.16 -22.21 -1.71
C ARG A 520 -29.47 -21.43 -1.78
N PRO A 521 -29.54 -20.30 -2.53
CA PRO A 521 -30.79 -19.57 -2.71
C PRO A 521 -31.78 -20.32 -3.60
N GLY A 522 -33.07 -20.02 -3.49
CA GLY A 522 -34.07 -20.44 -4.47
C GLY A 522 -33.87 -19.74 -5.82
N LEU A 523 -34.51 -20.24 -6.89
CA LEU A 523 -34.25 -19.81 -8.27
C LEU A 523 -34.36 -18.30 -8.52
N LYS A 524 -35.37 -17.61 -7.94
CA LYS A 524 -35.53 -16.14 -8.07
C LYS A 524 -34.34 -15.39 -7.45
N ALA A 525 -33.96 -15.75 -6.23
CA ALA A 525 -32.84 -15.15 -5.54
C ALA A 525 -31.51 -15.48 -6.23
N ALA A 526 -31.33 -16.69 -6.76
CA ALA A 526 -30.15 -17.08 -7.52
C ALA A 526 -29.91 -16.15 -8.73
N TYR A 527 -30.95 -15.85 -9.51
CA TYR A 527 -30.85 -14.90 -10.61
C TYR A 527 -30.58 -13.47 -10.13
N HIS A 528 -31.33 -12.96 -9.16
CA HIS A 528 -31.17 -11.58 -8.69
C HIS A 528 -29.78 -11.36 -8.06
N ASP A 529 -29.34 -12.26 -7.18
CA ASP A 529 -28.04 -12.16 -6.52
C ASP A 529 -26.89 -12.22 -7.52
N GLN A 530 -26.96 -13.11 -8.51
CA GLN A 530 -25.91 -13.23 -9.53
C GLN A 530 -25.89 -12.03 -10.48
N CYS A 531 -27.04 -11.64 -11.04
CA CYS A 531 -27.11 -10.52 -12.00
C CYS A 531 -26.81 -9.17 -11.34
N MET A 532 -27.55 -8.82 -10.28
CA MET A 532 -27.41 -7.53 -9.61
C MET A 532 -26.09 -7.46 -8.83
N GLY A 533 -25.64 -8.58 -8.25
CA GLY A 533 -24.35 -8.68 -7.57
C GLY A 533 -23.18 -8.41 -8.51
N CYS A 534 -23.20 -9.00 -9.71
CA CYS A 534 -22.21 -8.73 -10.75
C CYS A 534 -22.22 -7.24 -11.15
N HIS A 535 -23.39 -6.66 -11.47
CA HIS A 535 -23.49 -5.25 -11.87
C HIS A 535 -22.95 -4.32 -10.78
N LYS A 536 -23.31 -4.57 -9.51
CA LYS A 536 -22.82 -3.80 -8.37
C LYS A 536 -21.32 -3.95 -8.17
N ALA A 537 -20.77 -5.16 -8.29
CA ALA A 537 -19.35 -5.42 -8.11
C ALA A 537 -18.51 -4.79 -9.23
N MET A 538 -19.01 -4.82 -10.46
CA MET A 538 -18.39 -4.20 -11.62
C MET A 538 -18.64 -2.69 -11.72
N LYS A 539 -19.45 -2.12 -10.82
CA LYS A 539 -19.86 -0.70 -10.82
C LYS A 539 -20.50 -0.27 -12.14
N LEU A 540 -21.36 -1.13 -12.70
CA LEU A 540 -22.10 -0.81 -13.92
C LEU A 540 -23.22 0.18 -13.61
N GLU A 541 -23.38 1.18 -14.47
CA GLU A 541 -24.43 2.20 -14.33
C GLU A 541 -25.80 1.72 -14.82
N LYS A 542 -25.84 0.73 -15.71
CA LYS A 542 -27.09 0.18 -16.28
C LYS A 542 -27.01 -1.33 -16.48
N PRO A 543 -28.12 -2.06 -16.29
CA PRO A 543 -29.31 -1.62 -15.56
C PRO A 543 -29.00 -1.48 -14.06
N VAL A 544 -29.58 -0.46 -13.42
CA VAL A 544 -29.53 -0.32 -11.96
C VAL A 544 -30.44 -1.36 -11.30
N ALA A 545 -30.07 -1.84 -10.12
CA ALA A 545 -30.84 -2.90 -9.43
C ALA A 545 -32.30 -2.53 -9.13
N THR A 546 -32.61 -1.24 -9.08
CA THR A 546 -33.96 -0.70 -8.84
C THR A 546 -34.79 -0.51 -10.11
N ASP A 547 -34.22 -0.69 -11.32
CA ASP A 547 -34.94 -0.59 -12.59
C ASP A 547 -35.58 -1.93 -12.98
N CYS A 548 -36.64 -2.30 -12.25
CA CYS A 548 -37.35 -3.55 -12.46
C CYS A 548 -38.12 -3.61 -13.78
N ASN A 549 -38.51 -2.47 -14.36
CA ASN A 549 -39.48 -2.41 -15.45
C ASN A 549 -38.85 -2.25 -16.83
N ASN A 550 -37.66 -1.65 -16.92
CA ASN A 550 -36.99 -1.38 -18.20
C ASN A 550 -35.58 -1.97 -18.28
N GLY A 551 -35.07 -2.55 -17.19
CA GLY A 551 -33.71 -3.08 -17.12
C GLY A 551 -33.55 -4.50 -17.66
N CYS A 552 -34.20 -5.48 -17.03
CA CYS A 552 -33.94 -6.92 -17.29
C CYS A 552 -35.16 -7.70 -17.78
N HIS A 553 -36.37 -7.30 -17.37
CA HIS A 553 -37.63 -7.96 -17.70
C HIS A 553 -38.76 -6.92 -17.71
N LYS A 554 -39.69 -7.01 -18.67
CA LYS A 554 -40.79 -6.05 -18.79
C LYS A 554 -41.97 -6.49 -17.91
N PRO A 555 -42.74 -5.56 -17.33
CA PRO A 555 -43.98 -5.92 -16.64
C PRO A 555 -44.94 -6.61 -17.61
N ARG A 556 -45.61 -7.67 -17.15
CA ARG A 556 -46.70 -8.24 -17.95
C ARG A 556 -47.88 -7.27 -17.92
N LYS A 557 -48.40 -6.94 -19.11
CA LYS A 557 -49.71 -6.29 -19.20
C LYS A 557 -50.76 -7.29 -18.70
N LYS A 558 -51.50 -6.91 -17.67
CA LYS A 558 -52.63 -7.68 -17.16
C LYS A 558 -53.75 -7.74 -18.18
#